data_AF-A0A453EN24-F1
#
_entry.id   AF-A0A453EN24-F1
#
_cell.length_a   1.000
_cell.length_b   1.000
_cell.length_c   1.000
_cell.angle_alpha   90.00
_cell.angle_beta   90.00
_cell.angle_gamma   90.00
#
_symmetry.space_group_name_H-M   'P 1'
#
loop_
_entity.id
_entity.type
_entity.pdbx_description
1 polymer ?
#
loop_
_entity_poly.entity_id
_entity_poly.type
_entity_poly.pdbx_seq_one_letter_code
_entity_poly.pdbx_strand_id
1 'polypeptide(L)' 'MLVQVKIAPVVAKLCLEFSDVYIGSHRISRKGPLVVSLIGKDYQRVEGAAAKLSGSFEGLFSQVDSSK' A
#
# COMPACT_ATOMS: atom_id res chain seq x y z
N MET A 1 12.07 6.38 -15.21
CA MET A 1 10.82 6.84 -14.55
C MET A 1 10.80 6.30 -13.13
N LEU A 2 10.70 7.16 -12.11
CA LEU A 2 10.71 6.78 -10.69
C LEU A 2 9.52 5.86 -10.37
N VAL A 3 9.76 4.71 -9.72
CA VAL A 3 8.72 3.74 -9.31
C VAL A 3 7.57 4.39 -8.51
N GLN A 4 7.87 5.44 -7.74
CA GLN A 4 6.85 6.20 -7.01
C GLN A 4 5.84 6.90 -7.93
N VAL A 5 6.25 7.34 -9.11
CA VAL A 5 5.34 7.98 -10.07
C VAL A 5 4.40 6.94 -10.70
N LYS A 6 4.88 5.70 -10.89
CA LYS A 6 4.08 4.62 -11.47
C LYS A 6 3.01 4.09 -10.50
N ILE A 7 3.30 4.03 -9.20
CA ILE A 7 2.38 3.50 -8.20
C ILE A 7 1.36 4.53 -7.69
N ALA A 8 1.67 5.83 -7.81
CA ALA A 8 0.77 6.92 -7.39
C ALA A 8 -0.69 6.78 -7.88
N PRO A 9 -0.97 6.50 -9.18
CA PRO A 9 -2.35 6.32 -9.63
C PRO A 9 -3.03 5.08 -9.04
N VAL A 10 -2.29 4.00 -8.82
CA VAL A 10 -2.81 2.76 -8.20
C VAL A 10 -3.22 3.03 -6.75
N VAL A 11 -2.34 3.69 -5.99
CA VAL A 11 -2.60 4.08 -4.59
C VAL A 11 -3.76 5.06 -4.51
N ALA A 12 -3.82 6.06 -5.39
CA ALA A 12 -4.93 7.02 -5.41
C ALA A 12 -6.29 6.34 -5.64
N LYS A 13 -6.35 5.36 -6.55
CA LYS A 13 -7.56 4.58 -6.79
C LYS A 13 -7.94 3.72 -5.58
N LEU A 14 -6.97 3.06 -4.95
CA LEU A 14 -7.19 2.27 -3.75
C LEU A 14 -7.73 3.13 -2.59
N CYS A 15 -7.22 4.36 -2.41
CA CYS A 15 -7.73 5.26 -1.38
C CYS A 15 -9.21 5.63 -1.59
N LEU A 16 -9.70 5.66 -2.83
CA LEU A 16 -11.11 5.91 -3.12
C LEU A 16 -11.98 4.68 -2.82
N GLU A 17 -11.49 3.49 -3.12
CA GLU A 17 -12.22 2.23 -2.91
C GLU A 17 -12.24 1.78 -1.44
N PHE A 18 -11.13 2.03 -0.73
CA PHE A 18 -10.92 1.70 0.68
C PHE A 18 -10.74 2.96 1.52
N SER A 19 -11.72 3.87 1.44
CA SER A 19 -11.68 5.15 2.17
C SER A 19 -11.56 5.02 3.70
N ASP A 20 -11.87 3.84 4.24
CA ASP A 20 -11.77 3.46 5.65
C ASP A 20 -10.39 2.87 6.04
N VAL A 21 -9.52 2.63 5.06
CA VAL A 21 -8.15 2.13 5.23
C VAL A 21 -7.16 3.25 4.94
N TYR A 22 -6.30 3.55 5.90
CA TYR A 22 -5.15 4.42 5.68
C TYR A 22 -4.12 3.71 4.80
N ILE A 23 -3.72 4.35 3.69
CA ILE A 23 -2.73 3.84 2.75
C ILE A 23 -1.56 4.83 2.67
N GLY A 24 -0.44 4.48 3.29
CA GLY A 24 0.80 5.26 3.25
C GLY A 24 1.85 4.59 2.37
N SER A 25 2.77 5.37 1.78
CA SER A 25 3.94 4.78 1.11
C SER A 25 5.21 5.57 1.36
N HIS A 26 6.32 4.88 1.61
CA HIS A 26 7.62 5.49 1.87
C HIS A 26 8.76 4.60 1.35
N ARG A 27 9.94 5.18 1.14
CA ARG A 27 11.15 4.43 0.83
C ARG A 27 12.05 4.40 2.04
N ILE A 28 12.58 3.23 2.36
CA ILE A 28 13.59 3.08 3.43
C ILE A 28 14.90 3.78 3.03
N SER A 29 15.24 3.81 1.75
CA SER A 29 16.39 4.57 1.22
C SER A 29 16.14 5.03 -0.22
N ARG A 30 16.95 5.97 -0.74
CA ARG A 30 16.76 6.51 -2.11
C ARG A 30 16.71 5.42 -3.19
N LYS A 31 17.52 4.35 -3.04
CA LYS A 31 17.55 3.19 -3.94
C LYS A 31 16.80 1.97 -3.39
N GLY A 32 16.28 2.04 -2.17
CA GLY A 32 15.61 0.94 -1.48
C GLY A 32 14.20 0.67 -2.01
N PRO A 33 13.58 -0.42 -1.53
CA PRO A 33 12.22 -0.77 -1.89
C PRO A 33 11.23 0.30 -1.43
N LEU A 34 10.13 0.40 -2.17
CA LEU A 34 8.98 1.18 -1.72
C LEU A 34 8.15 0.29 -0.78
N VAL A 35 7.96 0.76 0.43
CA VAL A 35 7.08 0.14 1.43
C VAL A 35 5.73 0.82 1.35
N VAL A 36 4.66 0.04 1.30
CA VAL A 36 3.27 0.52 1.41
C VAL A 36 2.69 -0.02 2.70
N SER A 37 2.12 0.88 3.50
CA SER A 37 1.49 0.56 4.79
C SER A 37 -0.02 0.68 4.65
N LEU A 38 -0.74 -0.35 5.09
CA LEU A 38 -2.19 -0.41 5.10
C LEU A 38 -2.65 -0.56 6.54
N ILE A 39 -3.45 0.39 7.03
CA ILE A 39 -3.90 0.42 8.42
C ILE A 39 -5.40 0.71 8.44
N GLY A 40 -6.18 -0.19 9.02
CA GLY A 40 -7.63 -0.06 9.11
C GLY A 40 -8.17 -0.83 10.31
N LYS A 41 -9.40 -0.50 10.73
CA LYS A 41 -10.06 -1.19 11.85
C LYS A 41 -10.62 -2.55 11.45
N ASP A 42 -11.07 -2.67 10.20
CA ASP A 42 -11.61 -3.91 9.65
C ASP A 42 -10.49 -4.68 8.94
N TYR A 43 -10.15 -5.85 9.49
CA TYR A 43 -9.09 -6.70 8.96
C TYR A 43 -9.39 -7.18 7.53
N GLN A 44 -10.65 -7.49 7.21
CA GLN A 44 -11.02 -7.95 5.85
C GLN A 44 -10.86 -6.82 4.83
N ARG A 45 -11.15 -5.57 5.23
CA ARG A 45 -10.89 -4.39 4.40
C ARG A 45 -9.40 -4.19 4.15
N VAL A 46 -8.57 -4.34 5.19
CA VAL A 46 -7.10 -4.23 5.07
C VAL A 46 -6.53 -5.31 4.15
N GLU A 47 -6.94 -6.57 4.32
CA GLU A 47 -6.51 -7.66 3.44
C GLU A 47 -7.00 -7.47 2.00
N GLY A 48 -8.25 -7.03 1.81
CA GLY A 48 -8.79 -6.72 0.48
C GLY A 48 -7.97 -5.63 -0.23
N ALA A 49 -7.57 -4.58 0.48
CA ALA A 49 -6.70 -3.54 -0.05
C ALA A 49 -5.31 -4.09 -0.39
N ALA A 50 -4.74 -4.95 0.46
CA ALA A 50 -3.45 -5.59 0.24
C ALA A 50 -3.44 -6.49 -1.00
N ALA A 51 -4.46 -7.34 -1.16
CA ALA A 51 -4.62 -8.23 -2.30
C ALA A 51 -4.79 -7.45 -3.61
N LYS A 52 -5.57 -6.37 -3.59
CA LYS A 52 -5.78 -5.55 -4.78
C LYS A 52 -4.54 -4.75 -5.15
N LEU A 53 -3.77 -4.28 -4.17
CA LEU A 53 -2.49 -3.61 -4.38
C LEU A 53 -1.45 -4.57 -4.99
N SER A 54 -1.30 -5.78 -4.44
CA SER A 54 -0.34 -6.77 -4.92
C SER A 54 -0.67 -7.30 -6.32
N GLY A 55 -1.97 -7.42 -6.66
CA GLY A 55 -2.41 -7.76 -8.01
C GLY A 55 -2.28 -6.63 -9.03
N SER A 56 -2.22 -5.36 -8.58
CA SER A 56 -2.16 -4.19 -9.46
C SER A 56 -0.74 -3.68 -9.73
N PHE A 57 0.25 -4.14 -8.95
CA PHE A 57 1.62 -3.68 -9.04
C PHE A 57 2.60 -4.79 -8.64
N GLU A 58 3.49 -5.19 -9.55
CA GLU A 58 4.59 -6.10 -9.22
C GLU A 58 5.63 -5.38 -8.33
N GLY A 59 5.66 -5.71 -7.05
CA GLY A 59 6.57 -5.12 -6.06
C GLY A 59 6.65 -5.95 -4.77
N LEU A 60 7.70 -5.74 -3.98
CA LEU A 60 7.82 -6.36 -2.66
C LEU A 60 6.94 -5.60 -1.66
N PHE A 61 5.87 -6.24 -1.17
CA PHE A 61 5.01 -5.70 -0.13
C PHE A 61 5.29 -6.44 1.18
N SER A 62 5.43 -5.70 2.28
CA SER A 62 5.53 -6.28 3.62
C SER A 62 4.44 -5.66 4.49
N GLN A 63 3.50 -6.48 4.92
CA GLN A 63 2.50 -6.10 5.92
C GLN A 63 3.22 -5.88 7.26
N VAL A 64 3.00 -4.72 7.86
CA VAL A 64 3.48 -4.43 9.22
C VAL A 64 2.26 -4.42 10.12
N ASP A 65 2.10 -5.47 10.91
CA ASP A 65 1.13 -5.52 12.00
C ASP A 65 1.54 -4.46 13.05
N SER A 66 0.77 -3.38 13.15
CA SER A 66 0.84 -2.48 14.31
C SER A 66 -0.16 -2.97 15.36
N SER A 67 0.05 -4.19 15.84
CA SER A 67 -0.48 -4.64 17.11
C SER A 67 0.56 -4.30 18.18
N LYS A 68 0.12 -3.60 19.22
CA LYS A 68 0.90 -3.14 20.38
C LYS A 68 1.84 -4.20 20.95
#